data_AF-A0AA88HGX9-F1
#
_entry.id   AF-A0AA88HGX9-F1
#
_cell.length_a   1.000
_cell.length_b   1.000
_cell.length_c   1.000
_cell.angle_alpha   90.00
_cell.angle_beta   90.00
_cell.angle_gamma   90.00
#
_symmetry.space_group_name_H-M   'P 1'
#
loop_
_entity.id
_entity.type
_entity.pdbx_description
1 polymer ?
#
loop_
_entity_poly.entity_id
_entity_poly.type
_entity_poly.pdbx_seq_one_letter_code
_entity_poly.pdbx_strand_id
1 'polypeptide(L)'
;MSVSYKAGSQVEDAMNINQIQLRTIQYMARNRVVQTELRELAALTRGKIKPNETDDWKNEQLYVPPLPPTNLRGCHLIRIQYDIFFQIEPKGVDRPIKLQLPIMLATYPLRGADGTLRRKRGAQYPATLPIFRPWVEEKTI
;
A
#
# COMPACT_ATOMS: atom_id res chain seq x y z
N MET A 1 4.99 4.66 14.56
CA MET A 1 5.14 6.08 14.16
C MET A 1 4.50 6.93 15.23
N SER A 2 5.09 8.06 15.63
CA SER A 2 4.51 8.98 16.62
C SER A 2 4.04 10.27 15.92
N VAL A 3 2.82 10.72 16.20
CA VAL A 3 2.28 11.98 15.68
C VAL A 3 1.87 12.86 16.84
N SER A 4 2.50 14.03 16.94
CA SER A 4 2.17 15.04 17.96
C SER A 4 1.44 16.20 17.30
N TYR A 5 0.31 16.62 17.88
CA TYR A 5 -0.48 17.74 17.39
C TYR A 5 -0.43 18.90 18.37
N LYS A 6 0.11 20.05 17.94
CA LYS A 6 0.02 21.32 18.67
C LYS A 6 -1.01 22.19 17.99
N ALA A 7 -2.15 22.43 18.64
CA ALA A 7 -3.18 23.32 18.11
C ALA A 7 -2.87 24.79 18.46
N GLY A 8 -3.38 25.71 17.64
CA GLY A 8 -3.37 27.14 17.94
C GLY A 8 -4.66 27.57 18.64
N SER A 9 -4.61 27.72 19.97
CA SER A 9 -5.61 28.34 20.88
C SER A 9 -7.13 28.02 20.75
N GLN A 10 -7.62 27.28 19.76
CA GLN A 10 -9.04 27.01 19.54
C GLN A 10 -9.39 25.57 19.95
N VAL A 11 -10.47 25.43 20.72
CA VAL A 11 -10.79 24.26 21.54
C VAL A 11 -11.47 23.12 20.74
N GLU A 12 -11.87 23.37 19.48
CA GLU A 12 -12.57 22.39 18.62
C GLU A 12 -11.67 21.68 17.58
N ASP A 13 -10.36 21.90 17.65
CA ASP A 13 -9.37 21.42 16.69
C ASP A 13 -9.05 19.95 16.89
N ALA A 14 -9.96 19.10 16.44
CA ALA A 14 -9.81 17.65 16.46
C ALA A 14 -9.30 17.18 15.09
N MET A 15 -8.19 16.44 15.07
CA MET A 15 -7.48 16.05 13.86
C MET A 15 -7.64 14.55 13.56
N ASN A 16 -8.00 14.19 12.33
CA ASN A 16 -8.02 12.79 11.90
C ASN A 16 -6.65 12.35 11.37
N ILE A 17 -6.27 11.10 11.64
CA ILE A 17 -5.09 10.47 11.04
C ILE A 17 -5.52 9.24 10.25
N ASN A 18 -5.05 9.20 9.01
CA ASN A 18 -5.24 8.07 8.09
C ASN A 18 -3.87 7.51 7.71
N GLN A 19 -3.71 6.20 7.81
CA GLN A 19 -2.63 5.47 7.17
C GLN A 19 -3.19 4.79 5.92
N ILE A 20 -2.68 5.13 4.75
CA ILE A 20 -3.18 4.67 3.45
C ILE A 20 -2.05 3.99 2.70
N GLN A 21 -2.25 2.76 2.23
CA GLN A 21 -1.31 2.07 1.36
C GLN A 21 -1.77 2.15 -0.08
N LEU A 22 -0.91 2.72 -0.92
CA LEU A 22 -1.10 2.80 -2.35
C LEU A 22 -0.13 1.86 -3.06
N ARG A 23 -0.57 1.37 -4.22
CA ARG A 23 0.30 0.76 -5.22
C ARG A 23 0.21 1.54 -6.52
N THR A 24 1.32 1.59 -7.23
CA THR A 24 1.41 2.07 -8.59
C THR A 24 1.94 0.95 -9.47
N ILE A 25 1.15 0.54 -10.46
CA ILE A 25 1.50 -0.49 -11.44
C ILE A 25 1.78 0.21 -12.76
N GLN A 26 2.97 0.01 -13.31
CA GLN A 26 3.36 0.47 -14.63
C GLN A 26 3.47 -0.73 -15.57
N TYR A 27 2.72 -0.67 -16.66
CA TYR A 27 2.76 -1.65 -17.75
C TYR A 27 3.74 -1.15 -18.81
N MET A 28 4.66 -2.02 -19.21
CA MET A 28 5.75 -1.72 -20.11
C MET A 28 5.68 -2.57 -21.38
N ALA A 29 5.89 -1.94 -22.54
CA ALA A 29 6.10 -2.63 -23.81
C ALA A 29 7.29 -1.99 -24.52
N ARG A 30 8.19 -2.81 -25.07
CA ARG A 30 9.43 -2.34 -25.73
C ARG A 30 10.21 -1.32 -24.88
N ASN A 31 10.31 -1.60 -23.58
CA ASN A 31 10.98 -0.74 -22.60
C ASN A 31 10.39 0.68 -22.44
N ARG A 32 9.12 0.87 -22.80
CA ARG A 32 8.37 2.12 -22.60
C ARG A 32 7.14 1.85 -21.75
N VAL A 33 6.81 2.79 -20.87
CA VAL A 33 5.55 2.74 -20.10
C VAL A 33 4.39 3.01 -21.05
N VAL A 34 3.49 2.03 -21.18
CA VAL A 34 2.28 2.12 -22.00
C VAL A 34 1.09 2.55 -21.16
N GLN A 35 1.03 2.11 -19.91
CA GLN A 35 -0.07 2.40 -19.00
C GLN A 35 0.43 2.45 -17.56
N THR A 36 -0.18 3.32 -16.75
CA THR A 36 0.04 3.37 -15.30
C THR A 36 -1.32 3.26 -14.59
N GLU A 37 -1.41 2.39 -13.61
CA GLU A 37 -2.57 2.20 -12.74
C GLU A 37 -2.16 2.56 -11.32
N LEU A 38 -2.89 3.47 -10.67
CA LEU A 38 -2.74 3.77 -9.25
C LEU A 38 -3.92 3.18 -8.50
N ARG A 39 -3.64 2.53 -7.37
CA ARG A 39 -4.67 1.85 -6.60
C ARG A 39 -4.40 1.90 -5.11
N GLU A 40 -5.45 2.19 -4.36
CA GLU A 40 -5.47 2.02 -2.91
C GLU A 40 -5.66 0.54 -2.54
N LEU A 41 -4.78 0.02 -1.68
CA LEU A 41 -4.80 -1.37 -1.26
C LEU A 41 -5.45 -1.56 0.10
N ALA A 42 -5.20 -0.64 1.02
CA ALA A 42 -5.72 -0.67 2.37
C ALA A 42 -5.65 0.74 2.97
N ALA A 43 -6.60 1.06 3.82
CA ALA A 43 -6.58 2.26 4.63
C ALA A 43 -6.96 1.92 6.07
N LEU A 44 -6.27 2.55 7.02
CA LEU A 44 -6.55 2.49 8.44
C LEU A 44 -6.77 3.93 8.92
N THR A 45 -7.99 4.20 9.39
CA THR A 45 -8.35 5.48 9.99
C THR A 45 -8.38 5.33 11.50
N ARG A 46 -7.68 6.22 12.21
CA ARG A 46 -7.84 6.34 13.66
C ARG A 46 -8.70 7.54 14.04
N GLY A 47 -9.20 7.47 15.27
CA GLY A 47 -10.01 8.51 15.87
C GLY A 47 -9.29 9.86 15.96
N LYS A 48 -10.06 10.85 16.41
CA LYS A 48 -9.62 12.24 16.50
C LYS A 48 -8.58 12.43 17.61
N ILE A 49 -7.52 13.17 17.32
CA ILE A 49 -6.53 13.63 18.29
C ILE A 49 -6.90 15.04 18.73
N LYS A 50 -6.90 15.29 20.04
CA LYS A 50 -7.20 16.61 20.61
C LYS A 50 -6.00 17.55 20.54
N PRO A 51 -6.21 18.87 20.70
CA PRO A 51 -5.15 19.83 20.89
C PRO A 51 -4.12 19.43 21.95
N ASN A 52 -2.83 19.54 21.63
CA ASN A 52 -1.70 19.22 22.52
C ASN A 52 -1.59 17.75 22.94
N GLU A 53 -2.33 16.87 22.27
CA GLU A 53 -2.25 15.43 22.47
C GLU A 53 -1.25 14.82 21.48
N THR A 54 -0.75 13.63 21.81
CA THR A 54 0.13 12.83 20.96
C THR A 54 -0.46 11.45 20.83
N ASP A 55 -0.52 10.94 19.60
CA ASP A 55 -0.90 9.56 19.32
C ASP A 55 0.30 8.78 18.81
N ASP A 56 0.47 7.59 19.39
CA ASP A 56 1.58 6.67 19.13
C ASP A 56 1.04 5.42 18.44
N TRP A 57 1.35 5.28 17.15
CA TRP A 57 1.00 4.11 16.36
C TRP A 57 2.05 3.03 16.58
N LYS A 58 1.80 2.15 17.55
CA LYS A 58 2.65 1.02 17.93
C LYS A 58 1.97 -0.29 17.52
N ASN A 59 2.69 -1.11 16.75
CA ASN A 59 2.26 -2.43 16.30
C ASN A 59 0.98 -2.45 15.44
N GLU A 60 0.61 -1.32 14.83
CA GLU A 60 -0.46 -1.30 13.84
C GLU A 60 -0.05 -2.10 12.60
N GLN A 61 -0.91 -3.02 12.18
CA GLN A 61 -0.65 -3.90 11.05
C GLN A 61 -1.53 -3.49 9.87
N LEU A 62 -0.89 -3.37 8.71
CA LEU A 62 -1.60 -3.12 7.46
C LEU A 62 -1.52 -4.39 6.61
N TYR A 63 -2.68 -4.97 6.30
CA TYR A 63 -2.73 -6.20 5.51
C TYR A 63 -2.32 -5.91 4.06
N VAL A 64 -1.24 -6.57 3.63
CA VAL A 64 -0.79 -6.53 2.24
C VAL A 64 -1.49 -7.66 1.48
N PRO A 65 -2.31 -7.35 0.45
CA PRO A 65 -2.95 -8.39 -0.34
C PRO A 65 -1.91 -9.24 -1.10
N PRO A 66 -2.26 -10.45 -1.56
CA PRO A 66 -1.36 -11.27 -2.35
C PRO A 66 -0.84 -10.46 -3.56
N LEU A 67 0.48 -10.30 -3.60
CA LEU A 67 1.13 -9.51 -4.63
C LEU A 67 1.31 -10.35 -5.88
N PRO A 68 1.07 -9.80 -7.08
CA PRO A 68 1.46 -10.48 -8.30
C PRO A 68 2.98 -10.72 -8.28
N PRO A 69 3.48 -11.78 -8.94
CA PRO A 69 4.92 -11.99 -9.05
C PRO A 69 5.58 -10.81 -9.77
N THR A 70 6.48 -10.12 -9.09
CA THR A 70 7.24 -8.96 -9.58
C THR A 70 8.74 -9.29 -9.62
N ASN A 71 9.50 -8.54 -10.42
CA ASN A 71 10.97 -8.68 -10.55
C ASN A 71 11.46 -10.08 -10.98
N LEU A 72 10.66 -10.80 -11.78
CA LEU A 72 11.12 -12.04 -12.40
C LEU A 72 12.25 -11.72 -13.40
N ARG A 73 13.37 -12.45 -13.32
CA ARG A 73 14.50 -12.29 -14.25
C ARG A 73 14.01 -12.44 -15.70
N GLY A 74 14.20 -11.40 -16.51
CA GLY A 74 13.76 -11.37 -17.92
C GLY A 74 12.30 -10.93 -18.14
N CYS A 75 11.54 -10.63 -17.09
CA CYS A 75 10.21 -10.02 -17.21
C CYS A 75 10.32 -8.50 -17.06
N HIS A 76 10.12 -7.80 -18.18
CA HIS A 76 10.15 -6.33 -18.25
C HIS A 76 8.81 -5.77 -18.71
N LEU A 77 7.72 -6.48 -18.41
CA LEU A 77 6.36 -6.13 -18.81
C LEU A 77 5.63 -5.29 -17.76
N ILE A 78 6.00 -5.42 -16.48
CA ILE A 78 5.30 -4.79 -15.37
C ILE A 78 6.31 -4.35 -14.31
N ARG A 79 6.13 -3.13 -13.79
CA ARG A 79 6.84 -2.60 -12.62
C ARG A 79 5.81 -2.17 -11.58
N ILE A 80 5.99 -2.58 -10.33
CA ILE A 80 5.08 -2.22 -9.24
C ILE A 80 5.88 -1.50 -8.16
N GLN A 81 5.37 -0.36 -7.73
CA GLN A 81 5.86 0.40 -6.60
C GLN A 81 4.77 0.48 -5.53
N TYR A 82 5.20 0.40 -4.27
CA TYR A 82 4.32 0.49 -3.11
C TYR A 82 4.74 1.67 -2.26
N ASP A 83 3.75 2.44 -1.84
CA ASP A 83 3.94 3.63 -1.02
C ASP A 83 2.93 3.60 0.12
N ILE A 84 3.41 3.84 1.33
CA ILE A 84 2.55 4.10 2.49
C ILE A 84 2.47 5.60 2.70
N PHE A 85 1.25 6.11 2.84
CA PHE A 85 0.96 7.49 3.16
C PHE A 85 0.42 7.59 4.58
N PHE A 86 0.95 8.53 5.36
CA PHE A 86 0.29 9.02 6.56
C PHE A 86 -0.29 10.38 6.25
N GLN A 87 -1.61 10.46 6.26
CA GLN A 87 -2.37 11.65 5.95
C GLN A 87 -3.03 12.19 7.21
N ILE A 88 -2.88 13.49 7.39
CA ILE A 88 -3.36 14.23 8.55
C ILE A 88 -4.23 15.38 8.05
N GLU A 89 -5.41 15.52 8.63
CA GLU A 89 -6.37 16.58 8.31
C GLU A 89 -6.69 17.39 9.57
N PRO A 90 -5.91 18.46 9.85
CA PRO A 90 -6.23 19.38 10.92
C PRO A 90 -7.38 20.29 10.48
N LYS A 91 -8.31 20.59 11.40
CA LYS A 91 -9.32 21.61 11.15
C LYS A 91 -8.66 22.97 10.94
N GLY A 92 -9.18 23.74 9.98
CA GLY A 92 -8.68 25.09 9.67
C GLY A 92 -7.49 25.14 8.71
N VAL A 93 -6.99 24.00 8.22
CA VAL A 93 -5.98 23.96 7.16
C VAL A 93 -6.62 23.42 5.88
N ASP A 94 -6.56 24.21 4.80
CA ASP A 94 -7.20 23.87 3.52
C ASP A 94 -6.59 22.63 2.82
N ARG A 95 -5.40 22.20 3.24
CA ARG A 95 -4.67 21.09 2.62
C ARG A 95 -4.27 20.04 3.64
N PRO A 96 -4.53 18.75 3.35
CA PRO A 96 -4.06 17.66 4.20
C PRO A 96 -2.53 17.60 4.19
N ILE A 97 -1.95 17.34 5.35
CA ILE A 97 -0.51 17.08 5.49
C ILE A 97 -0.30 15.60 5.19
N LYS A 98 0.60 15.28 4.25
CA LYS A 98 0.89 13.92 3.81
C LYS A 98 2.37 13.60 3.99
N LEU A 99 2.66 12.49 4.66
CA LEU A 99 3.99 11.87 4.70
C LEU A 99 3.98 10.64 3.81
N GLN A 100 4.89 10.57 2.85
CA GLN A 100 5.08 9.40 1.98
C GLN A 100 6.27 8.57 2.46
N LEU A 101 6.06 7.26 2.57
CA LEU A 101 7.08 6.26 2.91
C LEU A 101 7.14 5.23 1.77
N PRO A 102 8.19 5.28 0.92
CA PRO A 102 8.37 4.28 -0.11
C PRO A 102 8.77 2.95 0.53
N ILE A 103 8.10 1.87 0.14
CA ILE A 103 8.39 0.52 0.63
C ILE A 103 8.67 -0.44 -0.52
N MET A 104 9.54 -1.41 -0.27
CA MET A 104 9.79 -2.52 -1.19
C MET A 104 9.12 -3.77 -0.66
N LEU A 105 8.28 -4.38 -1.48
CA LEU A 105 7.66 -5.67 -1.19
C LEU A 105 8.12 -6.68 -2.25
N ALA A 106 8.60 -7.84 -1.79
CA ALA A 106 9.06 -8.93 -2.64
C ALA A 106 8.40 -10.24 -2.21
N THR A 107 8.17 -11.13 -3.17
CA THR A 107 7.76 -12.51 -2.88
C THR A 107 8.98 -13.34 -2.52
N TYR A 108 8.96 -13.98 -1.35
CA TYR A 108 10.04 -14.89 -0.95
C TYR A 108 10.00 -16.14 -1.85
N PRO A 109 11.06 -16.43 -2.61
CA PRO A 109 11.05 -17.60 -3.47
C PRO A 109 11.09 -18.87 -2.63
N LEU A 110 10.15 -19.79 -2.86
CA LEU A 110 10.13 -21.11 -2.22
C LEU A 110 11.39 -21.90 -2.59
N ARG A 111 12.26 -22.10 -1.61
CA ARG A 111 13.50 -22.88 -1.73
C ARG A 111 13.25 -24.35 -1.42
N GLY A 112 14.08 -25.23 -1.99
CA GLY A 112 14.12 -26.65 -1.65
C GLY A 112 14.79 -26.88 -0.29
N ALA A 113 14.77 -28.11 0.20
CA ALA A 113 15.45 -28.51 1.44
C ALA A 113 16.97 -28.28 1.39
N ASP A 114 17.53 -28.23 0.19
CA ASP A 114 18.92 -27.94 -0.14
C ASP A 114 19.22 -26.43 -0.26
N GLY A 115 18.25 -25.55 0.03
CA GLY A 115 18.40 -24.09 -0.05
C GLY A 115 18.47 -23.53 -1.48
N THR A 116 18.49 -24.38 -2.50
CA THR A 116 18.45 -23.97 -3.91
C THR A 116 17.02 -23.63 -4.34
N LEU A 117 16.88 -22.80 -5.38
CA LEU A 117 15.58 -22.58 -5.99
C LEU A 117 15.10 -23.89 -6.59
N ARG A 118 13.93 -24.39 -6.16
CA ARG A 118 13.36 -25.61 -6.74
C ARG A 118 13.19 -25.37 -8.24
N ARG A 119 13.97 -26.07 -9.05
CA ARG A 119 13.93 -26.02 -10.51
C ARG A 119 12.66 -26.74 -10.99
N LYS A 120 11.47 -26.21 -10.71
CA LYS A 120 10.25 -26.67 -11.38
C LYS A 120 10.39 -26.28 -12.85
N ARG A 121 10.54 -27.26 -13.73
CA ARG A 121 10.44 -27.03 -15.18
C ARG A 121 8.99 -26.61 -15.46
N GLY A 122 8.83 -25.40 -15.96
CA GLY A 122 7.51 -24.80 -16.20
C GLY A 122 7.08 -23.91 -15.05
N ALA A 123 7.01 -22.60 -15.30
CA ALA A 123 6.22 -21.72 -14.47
C ALA A 123 4.75 -22.11 -14.69
N GLN A 124 4.15 -22.75 -13.69
CA GLN A 124 2.74 -23.11 -13.74
C GLN A 124 1.94 -21.86 -13.37
N TYR A 125 1.76 -21.00 -14.37
CA TYR A 125 0.82 -19.90 -14.26
C TYR A 125 -0.58 -20.49 -14.18
N PRO A 126 -1.44 -20.02 -13.27
CA PRO A 126 -2.84 -20.38 -13.31
C PRO A 126 -3.38 -19.99 -14.70
N ALA A 127 -4.19 -20.87 -15.31
CA ALA A 127 -4.77 -20.63 -16.64
C ALA A 127 -5.60 -19.34 -16.68
N THR A 128 -6.04 -18.87 -15.51
CA THR A 128 -6.65 -17.58 -15.29
C THR A 128 -5.81 -16.80 -14.27
N LEU A 129 -5.41 -15.58 -14.62
CA LEU A 129 -4.86 -14.66 -13.63
C LEU A 129 -5.92 -14.45 -12.54
N PRO A 130 -5.55 -14.38 -11.24
CA PRO A 130 -6.50 -14.05 -10.20
C PRO A 130 -7.14 -12.70 -10.54
N ILE A 131 -8.42 -12.74 -10.91
CA ILE A 131 -9.17 -11.56 -11.29
C ILE A 131 -9.58 -10.88 -9.99
N PHE A 132 -8.74 -9.97 -9.49
CA PHE A 132 -9.09 -9.18 -8.32
C PHE A 132 -10.13 -8.12 -8.71
N ARG A 133 -11.42 -8.43 -8.54
CA ARG A 133 -12.57 -7.52 -8.75
C ARG A 133 -13.25 -7.17 -7.42
N PRO A 134 -12.77 -6.16 -6.67
CA PRO A 134 -13.43 -5.76 -5.42
C PRO A 134 -14.89 -5.33 -5.61
N TRP A 135 -15.23 -4.76 -6.76
CA TRP A 135 -16.58 -4.29 -7.06
C TRP A 135 -17.59 -5.42 -7.35
N VAL A 136 -17.14 -6.69 -7.44
CA VAL A 136 -18.05 -7.84 -7.64
C VAL A 136 -18.62 -8.34 -6.31
N GLU A 137 -17.97 -8.08 -5.18
CA GLU A 137 -18.45 -8.50 -3.85
C GLU A 137 -19.54 -7.55 -3.28
N GLU A 138 -19.84 -6.44 -3.97
CA GLU A 138 -20.83 -5.45 -3.52
C GLU A 138 -22.28 -5.81 -3.91
N LYS A 139 -22.53 -6.96 -4.56
CA LYS A 139 -23.86 -7.37 -5.06
C LYS A 139 -24.40 -8.69 -4.52
N THR A 140 -24.00 -9.10 -3.32
CA THR A 140 -24.66 -10.21 -2.62
C THR A 140 -24.97 -9.82 -1.17
N ILE A 141 -25.97 -8.96 -1.01
CA ILE A 141 -26.89 -8.94 0.13
C ILE A 141 -28.29 -8.71 -0.45
#